data_AF-P40625-F1
#
_entry.id   AF-P40625-F1
#
_cell.length_a   1.000
_cell.length_b   1.000
_cell.length_c   1.000
_cell.angle_alpha   90.00
_cell.angle_beta   90.00
_cell.angle_gamma   90.00
#
_symmetry.space_group_name_H-M   'P 1'
#
loop_
_entity.id
_entity.type
_entity.pdbx_description
1 polymer ?
#
loop_
_entity_poly.entity_id
_entity_poly.type
_entity_poly.pdbx_seq_one_letter_code
_entity_poly.pdbx_strand_id
1 'polypeptide(L)'
;GKVKDDKPAPPKRPLSAFFLFKQHNYDQVKKENPNAKITELTSMIAEKWKHVTEKEKKKYEGLQQEAKAKYEKDMQAYEKKYGKPEKVKKIKKSKKGSK
;
A
#
# COMPACT_ATOMS: atom_id res chain seq x y z
N GLY A 1 2.62 31.72 -5.65
CA GLY A 1 3.75 30.93 -5.11
C GLY A 1 3.23 30.03 -4.02
N LYS A 2 3.53 28.72 -4.04
CA LYS A 2 3.27 27.87 -2.89
C LYS A 2 4.49 27.98 -2.01
N VAL A 3 4.36 28.66 -0.87
CA VAL A 3 5.36 28.67 0.20
C VAL A 3 5.70 27.22 0.45
N LYS A 4 6.89 26.81 0.01
CA LYS A 4 7.41 25.47 0.21
C LYS A 4 7.64 25.39 1.70
N ASP A 5 6.70 24.77 2.38
CA ASP A 5 6.94 24.33 3.72
C ASP A 5 8.15 23.37 3.63
N ASP A 6 9.32 23.81 4.12
CA ASP A 6 10.59 23.09 4.06
C ASP A 6 10.56 21.78 4.89
N LYS A 7 9.41 21.46 5.51
CA LYS A 7 9.19 20.15 6.12
C LYS A 7 9.29 19.05 5.06
N PRO A 8 10.13 18.01 5.29
CA PRO A 8 10.16 16.84 4.43
C PRO A 8 8.78 16.16 4.45
N ALA A 9 8.47 15.37 3.42
CA ALA A 9 7.23 14.61 3.41
C ALA A 9 7.23 13.58 4.57
N PRO A 10 6.09 13.33 5.23
CA PRO A 10 6.02 12.33 6.28
C PRO A 10 6.34 10.93 5.72
N PRO A 11 6.91 10.03 6.55
CA PRO A 11 7.12 8.63 6.19
C PRO A 11 5.87 8.01 5.58
N LYS A 12 6.03 7.24 4.51
CA LYS A 12 4.90 6.55 3.85
C LYS A 12 4.55 5.29 4.62
N ARG A 13 3.26 5.03 4.77
CA ARG A 13 2.77 3.80 5.42
C ARG A 13 3.30 2.56 4.70
N PRO A 14 3.68 1.51 5.44
CA PRO A 14 4.10 0.26 4.84
C PRO A 14 2.94 -0.35 4.07
N LEU A 15 3.29 -1.13 3.04
CA LEU A 15 2.31 -1.95 2.34
C LEU A 15 1.86 -3.09 3.27
N SER A 16 0.58 -3.45 3.18
CA SER A 16 0.10 -4.65 3.87
C SER A 16 0.63 -5.91 3.18
N ALA A 17 0.55 -7.05 3.86
CA ALA A 17 0.93 -8.36 3.35
C ALA A 17 0.26 -8.65 1.99
N PHE A 18 -1.03 -8.32 1.87
CA PHE A 18 -1.75 -8.42 0.60
C PHE A 18 -1.16 -7.52 -0.49
N PHE A 19 -0.81 -6.27 -0.19
CA PHE A 19 -0.22 -5.38 -1.19
C PHE A 19 1.20 -5.82 -1.61
N LEU A 20 1.99 -6.36 -0.68
CA LEU A 20 3.29 -6.95 -0.97
C LEU A 20 3.14 -8.19 -1.87
N PHE A 21 2.21 -9.09 -1.53
CA PHE A 21 1.86 -10.24 -2.35
C PHE A 21 1.37 -9.81 -3.73
N LYS A 22 0.48 -8.80 -3.80
CA LYS A 22 0.00 -8.24 -5.05
C LYS A 22 1.17 -7.72 -5.87
N GLN A 23 2.07 -6.93 -5.32
CA GLN A 23 3.20 -6.38 -6.08
C GLN A 23 4.06 -7.50 -6.68
N HIS A 24 4.32 -8.57 -5.94
CA HIS A 24 5.10 -9.71 -6.42
C HIS A 24 4.37 -10.53 -7.51
N ASN A 25 3.05 -10.68 -7.40
CA ASN A 25 2.27 -11.52 -8.31
C ASN A 25 1.63 -10.73 -9.47
N TYR A 26 1.49 -9.42 -9.37
CA TYR A 26 0.75 -8.60 -10.32
C TYR A 26 1.37 -8.67 -11.71
N ASP A 27 2.70 -8.59 -11.80
CA ASP A 27 3.39 -8.67 -13.08
C ASP A 27 3.22 -10.05 -13.73
N GLN A 28 3.24 -11.12 -12.93
CA GLN A 28 2.95 -12.47 -13.43
C GLN A 28 1.51 -12.58 -13.93
N VAL A 29 0.52 -12.19 -13.12
CA VAL A 29 -0.90 -12.28 -13.50
C VAL A 29 -1.21 -11.39 -14.70
N LYS A 30 -0.58 -10.22 -14.81
CA LYS A 30 -0.67 -9.33 -15.98
C LYS A 30 -0.02 -9.94 -17.22
N LYS A 31 1.09 -10.65 -17.07
CA LYS A 31 1.75 -11.36 -18.18
C LYS A 31 0.91 -12.54 -18.67
N GLU A 32 0.26 -13.27 -17.75
CA GLU A 32 -0.68 -14.35 -18.06
C GLU A 32 -1.99 -13.82 -18.67
N ASN A 33 -2.41 -12.60 -18.30
CA ASN A 33 -3.67 -11.99 -18.73
C ASN A 33 -3.43 -10.56 -19.27
N PRO A 34 -2.71 -10.39 -20.40
CA PRO A 34 -2.33 -9.07 -20.91
C PRO A 34 -3.53 -8.20 -21.34
N ASN A 35 -4.65 -8.84 -21.68
CA ASN A 35 -5.88 -8.18 -22.10
C ASN A 35 -6.86 -7.91 -20.95
N ALA A 36 -6.58 -8.43 -19.75
CA ALA A 36 -7.45 -8.24 -18.60
C ALA A 36 -7.31 -6.82 -18.03
N LYS A 37 -8.42 -6.26 -17.56
CA LYS A 37 -8.45 -4.95 -16.91
C LYS A 37 -7.79 -5.00 -15.54
N ILE A 38 -7.26 -3.87 -15.07
CA ILE A 38 -6.64 -3.76 -13.73
C ILE A 38 -7.56 -4.26 -12.61
N THR A 39 -8.87 -4.03 -12.74
CA THR A 39 -9.89 -4.51 -11.81
C THR A 39 -9.95 -6.04 -11.78
N GLU A 40 -9.92 -6.69 -12.94
CA GLU A 40 -9.93 -8.15 -13.08
C GLU A 40 -8.63 -8.76 -12.55
N LEU A 41 -7.47 -8.19 -12.93
CA LEU A 41 -6.16 -8.60 -12.40
C LEU A 41 -6.13 -8.51 -10.87
N THR A 42 -6.65 -7.42 -10.30
CA THR A 42 -6.70 -7.24 -8.84
C THR A 42 -7.66 -8.24 -8.17
N SER A 43 -8.79 -8.56 -8.80
CA SER A 43 -9.70 -9.61 -8.32
C SER A 43 -9.05 -10.98 -8.33
N MET A 44 -8.38 -11.37 -9.42
CA MET A 44 -7.66 -12.64 -9.52
C MET A 44 -6.57 -12.77 -8.45
N ILE A 45 -5.83 -11.70 -8.18
CA ILE A 45 -4.80 -11.70 -7.12
C ILE A 45 -5.45 -11.78 -5.73
N ALA A 46 -6.59 -11.13 -5.52
CA ALA A 46 -7.33 -11.22 -4.27
C ALA A 46 -7.86 -12.64 -4.02
N GLU A 47 -8.29 -13.34 -5.07
CA GLU A 47 -8.64 -14.76 -4.98
C GLU A 47 -7.40 -15.62 -4.68
N LYS A 48 -6.30 -15.46 -5.43
CA LYS A 48 -5.04 -16.16 -5.15
C LYS A 48 -4.57 -15.95 -3.71
N TRP A 49 -4.74 -14.75 -3.14
CA TRP A 49 -4.40 -14.45 -1.74
C TRP A 49 -5.26 -15.21 -0.72
N LYS A 50 -6.54 -15.49 -1.02
CA LYS A 50 -7.39 -16.31 -0.15
C LYS A 50 -6.96 -17.78 -0.14
N HIS A 51 -6.40 -18.25 -1.25
CA HIS A 51 -5.93 -19.63 -1.43
C HIS A 51 -4.43 -19.80 -1.16
N VAL A 52 -3.71 -18.73 -0.82
CA VAL A 52 -2.29 -18.79 -0.54
C VAL A 52 -2.04 -19.64 0.71
N THR A 53 -0.95 -20.39 0.73
CA THR A 53 -0.59 -21.20 1.90
C THR A 53 -0.32 -20.32 3.12
N GLU A 54 -0.58 -20.84 4.33
CA GLU A 54 -0.28 -20.12 5.57
C GLU A 54 1.21 -19.74 5.65
N LYS A 55 2.11 -20.56 5.11
CA LYS A 55 3.54 -20.29 5.05
C LYS A 55 3.86 -19.05 4.21
N GLU A 56 3.30 -18.95 3.01
CA GLU A 56 3.46 -17.75 2.17
C GLU A 56 2.79 -16.55 2.81
N LYS A 57 1.58 -16.71 3.35
CA LYS A 57 0.88 -15.65 4.07
C LYS A 57 1.74 -15.08 5.19
N LYS A 58 2.31 -15.96 6.03
CA LYS A 58 3.25 -15.61 7.11
C LYS A 58 4.50 -14.91 6.61
N LYS A 59 5.05 -15.32 5.45
CA LYS A 59 6.19 -14.62 4.83
C LYS A 59 5.85 -13.15 4.56
N TYR A 60 4.73 -12.86 3.92
CA TYR A 60 4.31 -11.48 3.63
C TYR A 60 3.84 -10.72 4.87
N GLU A 61 3.22 -11.40 5.84
CA GLU A 61 2.88 -10.81 7.13
C GLU A 61 4.12 -10.43 7.94
N GLY A 62 5.17 -11.25 7.93
CA GLY A 62 6.46 -10.92 8.53
C GLY A 62 7.10 -9.68 7.89
N LEU A 63 7.13 -9.62 6.56
CA LEU A 63 7.60 -8.44 5.82
C LEU A 63 6.77 -7.19 6.15
N GLN A 64 5.44 -7.33 6.25
CA GLN A 64 4.57 -6.24 6.67
C GLN A 64 4.92 -5.79 8.10
N GLN A 65 5.13 -6.72 9.03
CA GLN A 65 5.42 -6.40 10.43
C GLN A 65 6.75 -5.67 10.57
N GLU A 66 7.79 -6.11 9.87
CA GLU A 66 9.09 -5.44 9.84
C GLU A 66 8.98 -4.03 9.25
N ALA A 67 8.31 -3.90 8.10
CA ALA A 67 8.08 -2.60 7.47
C ALA A 67 7.23 -1.67 8.37
N LYS A 68 6.29 -2.23 9.13
CA LYS A 68 5.49 -1.49 10.12
C LYS A 68 6.34 -1.01 11.28
N ALA A 69 7.19 -1.86 11.85
CA ALA A 69 8.08 -1.47 12.93
C ALA A 69 9.04 -0.34 12.48
N LYS A 70 9.57 -0.42 11.26
CA LYS A 70 10.39 0.64 10.67
C LYS A 70 9.60 1.94 10.49
N TYR A 71 8.40 1.85 9.89
CA TYR A 71 7.52 3.00 9.72
C TYR A 71 7.15 3.68 11.04
N GLU A 72 6.87 2.91 12.10
CA GLU A 72 6.54 3.47 13.42
C GLU A 72 7.71 4.26 14.00
N LYS A 73 8.95 3.75 13.86
CA LYS A 73 10.16 4.48 14.28
C LYS A 73 10.36 5.76 13.46
N ASP A 74 10.26 5.66 12.14
CA ASP A 74 10.44 6.80 11.23
C ASP A 74 9.37 7.87 11.48
N MET A 75 8.11 7.45 11.68
CA MET A 75 7.00 8.33 12.02
C MET A 75 7.19 8.98 13.38
N GLN A 76 7.61 8.25 14.40
CA GLN A 76 7.87 8.83 15.72
C GLN A 76 8.97 9.90 15.64
N ALA A 77 10.05 9.62 14.90
CA ALA A 77 11.13 10.57 14.67
C ALA A 77 10.64 11.81 13.90
N TYR A 78 9.80 11.60 12.87
CA TYR A 78 9.18 12.67 12.11
C TYR A 78 8.25 13.52 12.99
N GLU A 79 7.38 12.89 13.77
CA GLU A 79 6.43 13.58 14.66
C GLU A 79 7.15 14.40 15.74
N LYS A 80 8.28 13.90 16.26
CA LYS A 80 9.11 14.64 17.22
C LYS A 80 9.76 15.88 16.60
N LYS A 81 10.13 15.83 15.31
CA LYS A 81 10.81 16.94 14.62
C LYS A 81 9.85 17.95 13.99
N TYR A 82 8.74 17.47 13.44
CA TYR A 82 7.85 18.26 12.57
C TYR A 82 6.40 18.30 13.07
N GLY A 83 6.09 17.61 14.16
CA GLY A 83 4.72 17.42 14.65
C GLY A 83 3.96 16.35 13.87
N LYS A 84 2.74 16.07 14.31
CA LYS A 84 1.87 15.08 13.65
C LYS A 84 1.57 15.55 12.23
N PRO A 85 1.88 14.75 11.18
CA PRO A 85 1.44 15.11 9.85
C PRO A 85 -0.08 15.14 9.86
N GLU A 86 -0.64 16.28 9.46
CA GLU A 86 -2.08 16.42 9.32
C GLU A 86 -2.53 15.27 8.41
N LYS A 87 -3.40 14.39 8.95
CA LYS A 87 -4.01 13.32 8.15
C LYS A 87 -4.72 14.06 7.03
N VAL A 88 -4.09 14.13 5.85
CA VAL A 88 -4.72 14.64 4.64
C VAL A 88 -5.94 13.75 4.49
N LYS A 89 -7.09 14.26 4.97
CA LYS A 89 -8.37 13.61 4.91
C LYS A 89 -8.50 13.31 3.44
N LYS A 90 -8.34 12.02 3.12
CA LYS A 90 -8.54 11.43 1.81
C LYS A 90 -9.78 12.12 1.26
N ILE A 91 -9.57 13.11 0.40
CA ILE A 91 -10.65 13.77 -0.33
C ILE A 91 -11.22 12.63 -1.14
N LYS A 92 -12.32 12.10 -0.62
CA LYS A 92 -13.23 11.21 -1.32
C LYS A 92 -13.69 12.00 -2.54
N LYS A 93 -12.94 11.93 -3.63
CA LYS A 93 -13.48 11.91 -4.98
C LYS A 93 -13.48 10.42 -5.36
N SER A 94 -14.29 9.55 -4.76
CA SER A 94 -15.73 9.43 -5.04
C SER A 94 -16.24 10.39 -6.12
N LYS A 95 -15.77 10.22 -7.35
CA LYS A 95 -16.66 10.27 -8.51
C LYS A 95 -16.67 8.87 -9.11
N LYS A 96 -17.40 8.01 -8.41
CA LYS A 96 -18.04 6.83 -8.98
C LYS A 96 -18.98 7.35 -10.06
N GLY A 97 -18.96 6.75 -11.25
CA GLY A 97 -19.79 7.19 -12.36
C GLY A 97 -21.25 7.34 -11.97
N SER A 98 -21.89 8.35 -12.55
CA SER A 98 -23.31 8.28 -12.87
C SER A 98 -23.40 8.64 -14.34
N LYS A 99 -23.87 7.65 -15.09
CA LYS A 99 -24.54 7.68 -16.40
C LYS A 99 -24.77 9.06 -17.01
#